data_AF-X1FVI1-F1
#
_entry.id   AF-X1FVI1-F1
#
_cell.length_a   1.000
_cell.length_b   1.000
_cell.length_c   1.000
_cell.angle_alpha   90.00
_cell.angle_beta   90.00
_cell.angle_gamma   90.00
#
_symmetry.space_group_name_H-M   'P 1'
#
loop_
_entity.id
_entity.type
_entity.pdbx_description
1 polymer ?
#
loop_
_entity_poly.entity_id
_entity_poly.type
_entity_poly.pdbx_seq_one_letter_code
_entity_poly.pdbx_strand_id
1 'polypeptide(L)'
;MKWEKLPQLEGRVIGCLHCGRTEGRTSTKTRIIAGFGDAIIKKDSEFIYQAPYDLEWKDAFTLQKFENMAKKDPDHDWRFELILPLREAEYQRHGDNNWVLIKVGQGFA
;
A
#
# COMPACT_ATOMS: atom_id res chain seq x y z
N MET A 1 -2.85 23.90 -1.15
CA MET A 1 -2.33 22.53 -1.03
C MET A 1 -3.27 21.64 -1.83
N LYS A 2 -2.78 20.83 -2.78
CA LYS A 2 -3.67 20.10 -3.71
C LYS A 2 -4.31 18.84 -3.10
N TRP A 3 -3.67 18.23 -2.11
CA TRP A 3 -4.21 17.08 -1.38
C TRP A 3 -3.70 17.06 0.08
N GLU A 4 -4.42 16.37 0.95
CA GLU A 4 -4.16 16.31 2.40
C GLU A 4 -3.20 15.17 2.76
N LYS A 5 -2.12 15.50 3.47
CA LYS A 5 -1.19 14.52 4.05
C LYS A 5 -1.74 14.05 5.39
N LEU A 6 -2.16 12.79 5.44
CA LEU A 6 -2.63 12.16 6.67
C LEU A 6 -1.45 11.85 7.60
N PRO A 7 -1.64 11.90 8.93
CA PRO A 7 -0.56 11.63 9.87
C PRO A 7 -0.05 10.19 9.72
N GLN A 8 1.27 10.03 9.73
CA GLN A 8 1.88 8.71 9.74
C GLN A 8 1.55 7.99 11.05
N LEU A 9 1.08 6.75 10.94
CA LEU A 9 0.93 5.83 12.05
C LEU A 9 2.23 5.07 12.32
N GLU A 10 2.46 4.75 13.59
CA GLU A 10 3.49 3.78 13.94
C GLU A 10 3.08 2.38 13.48
N GLY A 11 4.07 1.61 13.01
CA GLY A 11 3.84 0.22 12.65
C GLY A 11 3.44 -0.62 13.87
N ARG A 12 2.72 -1.72 13.68
CA ARG A 12 2.34 -2.63 14.78
C ARG A 12 1.98 -4.03 14.29
N VAL A 13 2.06 -5.01 15.19
CA VAL A 13 1.49 -6.34 14.95
C VAL A 13 -0.01 -6.24 15.20
N ILE A 14 -0.81 -6.68 14.22
CA ILE A 14 -2.27 -6.63 14.29
C ILE A 14 -2.86 -7.69 13.35
N GLY A 15 -3.94 -8.33 13.80
CA GLY A 15 -4.59 -9.45 13.10
C GLY A 15 -3.77 -10.74 13.23
N CYS A 16 -2.96 -11.07 12.22
CA CYS A 16 -2.15 -12.29 12.20
C CYS A 16 -1.00 -12.26 13.23
N LEU A 17 -1.06 -13.16 14.23
CA LEU A 17 -0.05 -13.26 15.30
C LEU A 17 1.34 -13.75 14.82
N HIS A 18 1.43 -14.32 13.62
CA HIS A 18 2.66 -14.91 13.07
C HIS A 18 3.26 -14.13 11.89
N CYS A 19 2.51 -13.21 11.27
CA CYS A 19 2.88 -12.59 9.98
C CYS A 19 3.83 -11.39 10.13
N GLY A 20 4.37 -11.15 11.32
CA GLY A 20 5.25 -10.02 11.62
C GLY A 20 4.52 -8.68 11.74
N ARG A 21 5.31 -7.60 11.89
CA ARG A 21 4.80 -6.23 12.10
C ARG A 21 4.32 -5.64 10.77
N THR A 22 3.24 -4.87 10.81
CA THR A 22 2.93 -3.92 9.74
C THR A 22 3.85 -2.73 9.90
N GLU A 23 4.75 -2.52 8.95
CA GLU A 23 5.72 -1.42 9.02
C GLU A 23 5.05 -0.06 8.84
N GLY A 24 5.52 0.94 9.60
CA GLY A 24 5.03 2.32 9.51
C GLY A 24 5.45 3.04 8.22
N ARG A 25 6.43 2.47 7.50
CA ARG A 25 6.80 2.88 6.15
C ARG A 25 7.02 1.64 5.30
N THR A 26 6.58 1.66 4.05
CA THR A 26 6.81 0.55 3.12
C THR A 26 7.97 0.86 2.18
N SER A 27 8.67 -0.18 1.73
CA SER A 27 9.75 -0.07 0.75
C SER A 27 9.19 -0.03 -0.67
N THR A 28 9.83 0.70 -1.59
CA THR A 28 9.49 0.62 -3.01
C THR A 28 9.75 -0.77 -3.61
N LYS A 29 10.51 -1.63 -2.93
CA LYS A 29 10.72 -3.03 -3.30
C LYS A 29 9.53 -3.94 -2.96
N THR A 30 8.58 -3.47 -2.16
CA THR A 30 7.37 -4.23 -1.81
C THR A 30 6.62 -4.62 -3.08
N ARG A 31 6.22 -5.89 -3.19
CA ARG A 31 5.39 -6.36 -4.30
C ARG A 31 3.91 -6.05 -4.02
N ILE A 32 3.20 -5.63 -5.07
CA ILE A 32 1.78 -5.30 -5.01
C ILE A 32 0.99 -6.55 -5.35
N ILE A 33 0.85 -7.43 -4.37
CA ILE A 33 0.14 -8.71 -4.45
C ILE A 33 -0.33 -9.10 -3.05
N ALA A 34 -1.53 -9.69 -2.96
CA ALA A 34 -2.11 -10.19 -1.71
C ALA A 34 -2.06 -11.72 -1.60
N GLY A 35 -2.04 -12.45 -2.72
CA GLY A 35 -2.22 -13.90 -2.78
C GLY A 35 -3.67 -14.32 -2.47
N PHE A 36 -4.22 -13.84 -1.35
CA PHE A 36 -5.63 -13.93 -1.00
C PHE A 36 -6.09 -12.63 -0.33
N GLY A 37 -7.10 -11.99 -0.92
CA GLY A 37 -7.47 -10.60 -0.64
C GLY A 37 -7.04 -9.67 -1.78
N ASP A 38 -6.89 -8.38 -1.50
CA ASP A 38 -6.63 -7.35 -2.50
C ASP A 38 -5.36 -6.53 -2.23
N ALA A 39 -4.65 -6.18 -3.30
CA ALA A 39 -3.56 -5.22 -3.29
C ALA A 39 -3.81 -4.17 -4.38
N ILE A 40 -3.96 -2.92 -3.99
CA ILE A 40 -4.58 -1.87 -4.80
C ILE A 40 -3.73 -0.60 -4.78
N ILE A 41 -3.54 0.03 -5.94
CA ILE A 41 -2.97 1.37 -6.08
C ILE A 41 -4.05 2.33 -6.50
N LYS A 42 -4.16 3.45 -5.78
CA LYS A 42 -5.09 4.53 -6.09
C LYS A 42 -4.38 5.86 -6.32
N LYS A 43 -5.01 6.71 -7.14
CA LYS A 43 -4.67 8.12 -7.34
C LYS A 43 -5.92 8.95 -7.16
N ASP A 44 -5.94 9.87 -6.20
CA ASP A 44 -7.11 10.68 -5.83
C ASP A 44 -8.38 9.84 -5.62
N SER A 45 -8.22 8.67 -4.99
CA SER A 45 -9.28 7.66 -4.78
C SER A 45 -9.72 6.88 -6.03
N GLU A 46 -9.22 7.20 -7.23
CA GLU A 46 -9.45 6.40 -8.44
C GLU A 46 -8.54 5.17 -8.47
N PHE A 47 -9.06 4.04 -8.92
CA PHE A 47 -8.30 2.79 -9.07
C PHE A 47 -7.34 2.90 -10.26
N ILE A 48 -6.03 2.89 -9.99
CA ILE A 48 -4.99 2.83 -11.02
C ILE A 48 -4.61 1.39 -11.33
N TYR A 49 -4.56 0.55 -10.30
CA TYR A 49 -4.21 -0.85 -10.42
C TYR A 49 -4.79 -1.65 -9.27
N GLN A 50 -5.24 -2.86 -9.56
CA GLN A 50 -5.55 -3.89 -8.59
C GLN A 50 -4.84 -5.15 -9.05
N ALA A 51 -4.13 -5.82 -8.14
CA ALA A 51 -3.48 -7.07 -8.45
C ALA A 51 -4.52 -8.12 -8.88
N PRO A 52 -4.33 -8.80 -10.03
CA PRO A 52 -5.17 -9.92 -10.41
C PRO A 52 -5.16 -11.01 -9.34
N TYR A 53 -6.28 -11.72 -9.20
CA TYR A 53 -6.44 -12.78 -8.21
C TYR A 53 -5.48 -13.96 -8.44
N ASP A 54 -5.21 -14.30 -9.70
CA ASP A 54 -4.33 -15.38 -10.14
C ASP A 54 -2.88 -14.92 -10.36
N LEU A 55 -2.53 -13.71 -9.91
CA LEU A 55 -1.18 -13.17 -10.05
C LEU A 55 -0.18 -13.98 -9.22
N GLU A 56 0.87 -14.46 -9.87
CA GLU A 56 1.98 -15.12 -9.18
C GLU A 56 2.97 -14.12 -8.59
N TRP A 57 3.57 -14.47 -7.44
CA TRP A 57 4.49 -13.58 -6.73
C TRP A 57 5.61 -13.06 -7.64
N LYS A 58 6.19 -13.93 -8.49
CA LYS A 58 7.31 -13.61 -9.41
C LYS A 58 6.94 -12.56 -10.47
N ASP A 59 5.67 -12.49 -10.86
CA ASP A 59 5.17 -11.64 -11.93
C ASP A 59 4.60 -10.32 -11.38
N ALA A 60 4.45 -10.21 -10.05
CA ALA A 60 3.90 -9.03 -9.41
C ALA A 60 4.79 -7.79 -9.56
N PHE A 61 4.16 -6.66 -9.91
CA PHE A 61 4.83 -5.37 -9.91
C PHE A 61 5.29 -4.99 -8.50
N THR A 62 6.41 -4.30 -8.42
CA THR A 62 6.85 -3.64 -7.19
C THR A 62 6.23 -2.25 -7.08
N LEU A 63 6.14 -1.75 -5.85
CA LEU A 63 5.70 -0.38 -5.57
C LEU A 63 6.55 0.66 -6.32
N GLN A 64 7.81 0.33 -6.66
CA GLN A 64 8.70 1.18 -7.47
C GLN A 64 8.09 1.57 -8.81
N LYS A 65 7.32 0.68 -9.46
CA LYS A 65 6.64 1.00 -10.73
C LYS A 65 5.69 2.19 -10.55
N PHE A 66 4.89 2.15 -9.48
CA PHE A 66 3.90 3.18 -9.16
C PHE A 66 4.55 4.44 -8.57
N GLU A 67 5.63 4.29 -7.80
CA GLU A 67 6.46 5.42 -7.37
C GLU A 67 7.00 6.20 -8.57
N ASN A 68 7.45 5.52 -9.63
CA ASN A 68 7.93 6.19 -10.84
C ASN A 68 6.81 6.94 -11.58
N MET A 69 5.56 6.48 -11.48
CA MET A 69 4.40 7.21 -11.99
C MET A 69 4.10 8.43 -11.12
N ALA A 70 4.05 8.25 -9.81
CA ALA A 70 3.78 9.30 -8.83
C ALA A 70 4.83 10.42 -8.84
N LYS A 71 6.10 10.11 -9.13
CA LYS A 71 7.15 11.13 -9.33
C LYS A 71 6.90 12.06 -10.50
N LYS A 72 6.27 11.55 -11.57
CA LYS A 72 5.89 12.35 -12.75
C LYS A 72 4.61 13.13 -12.52
N ASP A 73 3.85 12.76 -11.48
CA ASP A 73 2.55 13.33 -11.14
C ASP A 73 2.44 13.59 -9.62
N PRO A 74 3.30 14.47 -9.06
CA PRO A 74 3.49 14.62 -7.61
C PRO A 74 2.35 15.36 -6.90
N ASP A 75 1.48 16.01 -7.67
CA ASP A 75 0.40 16.89 -7.21
C ASP A 75 -0.90 16.13 -6.85
N HIS A 76 -0.81 14.81 -6.71
CA HIS A 76 -1.94 13.90 -6.48
C HIS A 76 -1.75 13.03 -5.25
N ASP A 77 -2.86 12.58 -4.66
CA ASP A 77 -2.87 11.67 -3.51
C ASP A 77 -2.70 10.22 -4.00
N TRP A 78 -1.48 9.69 -3.85
CA TRP A 78 -1.16 8.32 -4.22
C TRP A 78 -1.23 7.39 -3.01
N ARG A 79 -1.99 6.30 -3.15
CA ARG A 79 -2.20 5.32 -2.07
C ARG A 79 -1.93 3.89 -2.51
N PHE A 80 -1.42 3.10 -1.58
CA PHE A 80 -1.29 1.66 -1.69
C PHE A 80 -2.08 0.99 -0.57
N GLU A 81 -3.12 0.26 -0.93
CA GLU A 81 -3.97 -0.51 -0.02
C GLU A 81 -3.66 -1.99 -0.11
N LEU A 82 -3.62 -2.64 1.05
CA LEU A 82 -3.47 -4.07 1.21
C LEU A 82 -4.58 -4.56 2.14
N ILE A 83 -5.46 -5.42 1.62
CA ILE A 83 -6.65 -5.91 2.30
C ILE A 83 -6.55 -7.44 2.35
N LEU A 84 -6.02 -7.97 3.45
CA LEU A 84 -5.82 -9.42 3.67
C LEU A 84 -6.78 -9.93 4.75
N PRO A 85 -7.00 -11.26 4.83
CA PRO A 85 -7.94 -11.82 5.80
C PRO A 85 -7.63 -11.44 7.24
N LEU A 86 -6.35 -11.41 7.60
CA LEU A 86 -5.89 -11.16 8.97
C LEU A 86 -4.98 -9.93 9.06
N ARG A 87 -5.06 -8.99 8.11
CA ARG A 87 -4.30 -7.74 8.12
C ARG A 87 -4.84 -6.78 7.07
N GLU A 88 -5.05 -5.52 7.45
CA GLU A 88 -5.21 -4.43 6.50
C GLU A 88 -4.11 -3.39 6.69
N ALA A 89 -3.67 -2.76 5.59
CA ALA A 89 -2.78 -1.61 5.63
C ALA A 89 -3.06 -0.67 4.47
N GLU A 90 -2.98 0.63 4.71
CA GLU A 90 -3.02 1.67 3.68
C GLU A 90 -1.83 2.58 3.86
N TYR A 91 -1.09 2.78 2.77
CA TYR A 91 0.08 3.64 2.71
C TYR A 91 -0.20 4.84 1.81
N GLN A 92 0.17 6.03 2.27
CA GLN A 92 0.11 7.26 1.48
C GLN A 92 1.52 7.70 1.08
N ARG A 93 1.69 8.16 -0.16
CA ARG A 93 2.96 8.70 -0.61
C ARG A 93 3.18 10.12 -0.08
N HIS A 94 4.19 10.31 0.77
CA HIS A 94 4.62 11.59 1.35
C HIS A 94 5.91 12.10 0.70
N GLY A 95 5.93 12.13 -0.63
CA GLY A 95 7.10 12.51 -1.42
C GLY A 95 7.95 11.32 -1.87
N ASP A 96 9.13 11.62 -2.40
CA ASP A 96 9.96 10.67 -3.13
C ASP A 96 10.38 9.46 -2.31
N ASN A 97 9.96 8.28 -2.79
CA ASN A 97 10.18 6.97 -2.17
C ASN A 97 9.70 6.88 -0.70
N ASN A 98 8.83 7.79 -0.27
CA ASN A 98 8.39 7.87 1.12
C ASN A 98 6.91 7.49 1.21
N TRP A 99 6.64 6.21 1.44
CA TRP A 99 5.27 5.68 1.58
C TRP A 99 5.01 5.38 3.05
N VAL A 100 4.13 6.16 3.68
CA VAL A 100 3.87 6.11 5.12
C VAL A 100 2.54 5.44 5.41
N LEU A 101 2.49 4.64 6.47
CA LEU A 101 1.27 3.98 6.91
C LEU A 101 0.28 5.02 7.45
N ILE A 102 -0.95 5.02 6.94
CA ILE A 102 -2.02 5.95 7.36
C ILE A 102 -3.23 5.22 7.93
N LYS A 103 -3.40 3.93 7.60
CA LYS A 103 -4.44 3.06 8.16
C LYS A 103 -3.88 1.66 8.34
N VAL A 104 -4.32 0.98 9.41
CA VAL A 104 -4.01 -0.42 9.65
C VAL A 104 -5.15 -1.08 10.42
N GLY A 105 -5.49 -2.33 10.07
CA GLY A 105 -6.64 -3.05 10.61
C GLY A 105 -6.38 -4.54 10.82
N GLN A 106 -7.34 -5.23 11.45
CA GLN A 106 -7.24 -6.66 11.77
C GLN A 106 -7.43 -7.60 10.58
N GLY A 107 -7.84 -7.07 9.42
CA GLY A 107 -8.27 -7.89 8.28
C GLY A 107 -9.79 -8.00 8.22
N PHE A 108 -10.27 -8.74 7.22
CA PHE A 108 -11.70 -8.95 6.98
C PHE A 108 -12.26 -10.27 7.55
N ALA A 109 -11.43 -11.11 8.17
CA ALA A 109 -11.79 -12.41 8.73
C ALA A 109 -11.63 -12.47 10.25
#